data_AF-A0A2H0BA24-F1
#
_entry.id   AF-A0A2H0BA24-F1
#
_cell.length_a   1.000
_cell.length_b   1.000
_cell.length_c   1.000
_cell.angle_alpha   90.00
_cell.angle_beta   90.00
_cell.angle_gamma   90.00
#
_symmetry.space_group_name_H-M   'P 1'
#
loop_
_entity.id
_entity.type
_entity.pdbx_description
1 polymer ?
#
loop_
_entity_poly.entity_id
_entity_poly.type
_entity_poly.pdbx_seq_one_letter_code
_entity_poly.pdbx_strand_id
1 'polypeptide(L)'
;MTYSIPKLNINLKLLKKEIILFSYDNMEAYFKNKKIMELVNRWKIHFIAITIISAVIGVFISSPVVITPKYKSTAIVYPVNIYTYSKESTTEQMLQVFNSNDIKEKMLKAFNLGKHYKLDRKDPQFYTYFLNEYDNNVSISKTEYESVEIKVLDENPNIACNMVDSIITFFDQKIAFLHKRKQMEQIQIYNNEMQKKHRELDSLETVMNELRQKYGIMNYSIQVNEATKGNLTGNNAAKELFKNLQEHGGDYQRNDSLTWYVRRDFLLNKYNYEIAVKEYKKNISYSQIISNPYPADKKSYPVRWVIVAITVITSLIFSSIVIAFIDSKQKKA
;
A
#
# COMPACT_ATOMS: atom_id res chain seq x y z
N MET A 1 -76.32 -14.22 -32.69
CA MET A 1 -76.21 -12.74 -32.64
C MET A 1 -74.99 -12.39 -31.81
N THR A 2 -73.86 -12.13 -32.46
CA THR A 2 -72.61 -11.70 -31.82
C THR A 2 -72.57 -10.17 -31.80
N TYR A 3 -72.65 -9.57 -30.61
CA TYR A 3 -72.42 -8.14 -30.43
C TYR A 3 -70.89 -7.88 -30.39
N SER A 4 -70.42 -7.05 -31.32
CA SER A 4 -69.04 -6.55 -31.36
C SER A 4 -68.92 -5.36 -30.41
N ILE A 5 -68.03 -5.45 -29.41
CA ILE A 5 -67.64 -4.32 -28.57
C ILE A 5 -66.52 -3.55 -29.31
N PRO A 6 -66.61 -2.23 -29.51
CA PRO A 6 -65.53 -1.49 -30.14
C PRO A 6 -64.30 -1.48 -29.24
N LYS A 7 -63.15 -1.93 -29.75
CA LYS A 7 -61.85 -1.72 -29.09
C LYS A 7 -61.53 -0.22 -29.13
N LEU A 8 -61.56 0.41 -27.96
CA LEU A 8 -61.05 1.76 -27.75
C LEU A 8 -59.52 1.73 -27.91
N ASN A 9 -59.03 2.08 -29.10
CA ASN A 9 -57.61 2.12 -29.40
C ASN A 9 -57.00 3.43 -28.89
N ILE A 10 -56.77 3.53 -27.57
CA ILE A 10 -56.08 4.67 -26.98
C ILE A 10 -54.59 4.55 -27.34
N ASN A 11 -54.10 5.45 -28.19
CA ASN A 11 -52.70 5.51 -28.57
C ASN A 11 -51.86 6.07 -27.41
N LEU A 12 -51.48 5.20 -26.47
CA LEU A 12 -50.67 5.54 -25.28
C LEU A 12 -49.35 6.26 -25.61
N LYS A 13 -48.82 6.09 -26.83
CA LYS A 13 -47.59 6.73 -27.28
C LYS A 13 -47.78 8.22 -27.58
N LEU A 14 -48.92 8.60 -28.16
CA LEU A 14 -49.31 10.00 -28.38
C LEU A 14 -49.62 10.69 -27.06
N LEU A 15 -50.35 10.02 -26.15
CA LEU A 15 -50.68 10.54 -24.82
C LEU A 15 -49.41 10.77 -23.97
N LYS A 16 -48.44 9.84 -23.98
CA LYS A 16 -47.14 10.06 -23.31
C LYS A 16 -46.37 11.22 -23.93
N LYS A 17 -46.34 11.33 -25.26
CA LYS A 17 -45.61 12.40 -25.97
C LYS A 17 -46.23 13.77 -25.69
N GLU A 18 -47.55 13.89 -25.68
CA GLU A 18 -48.26 15.12 -25.32
C GLU A 18 -48.06 15.49 -23.85
N ILE A 19 -48.12 14.53 -22.92
CA ILE A 19 -47.83 14.78 -21.50
C ILE A 19 -46.38 15.26 -21.31
N ILE A 20 -45.42 14.69 -22.02
CA ILE A 20 -43.99 15.05 -21.94
C ILE A 20 -43.74 16.43 -22.56
N LEU A 21 -44.26 16.72 -23.77
CA LEU A 21 -44.13 18.03 -24.40
C LEU A 21 -44.81 19.12 -23.57
N PHE A 22 -46.02 18.85 -23.08
CA PHE A 22 -46.74 19.76 -22.20
C PHE A 22 -46.01 19.98 -20.88
N SER A 23 -45.31 18.99 -20.35
CA SER A 23 -44.46 19.15 -19.17
C SER A 23 -43.24 20.04 -19.44
N TYR A 24 -42.63 19.94 -20.62
CA TYR A 24 -41.39 20.64 -20.97
C TYR A 24 -41.60 22.12 -21.30
N ASP A 25 -42.54 22.43 -22.21
CA ASP A 25 -42.80 23.81 -22.64
C ASP A 25 -43.36 24.68 -21.51
N ASN A 26 -44.15 24.06 -20.62
CA ASN A 26 -44.63 24.75 -19.42
C ASN A 26 -43.51 24.95 -18.39
N MET A 27 -42.54 24.04 -18.25
CA MET A 27 -41.39 24.29 -17.37
C MET A 27 -40.52 25.44 -17.89
N GLU A 28 -40.17 25.45 -19.17
CA GLU A 28 -39.35 26.52 -19.78
C GLU A 28 -39.96 27.92 -19.60
N ALA A 29 -41.29 28.02 -19.74
CA ALA A 29 -41.99 29.29 -19.55
C ALA A 29 -41.96 29.80 -18.10
N TYR A 30 -41.80 28.92 -17.10
CA TYR A 30 -41.68 29.28 -15.69
C TYR A 30 -40.27 29.69 -15.29
N PHE A 31 -39.22 29.25 -16.02
CA PHE A 31 -37.84 29.63 -15.75
C PHE A 31 -37.44 31.05 -16.18
N LYS A 32 -38.39 31.84 -16.71
CA LYS A 32 -38.21 33.29 -16.84
C LYS A 32 -38.15 33.91 -15.43
N ASN A 33 -37.02 34.54 -15.07
CA ASN A 33 -36.71 35.12 -13.75
C ASN A 33 -37.90 35.79 -13.02
N LYS A 34 -38.78 36.48 -13.75
CA LYS A 34 -39.96 37.16 -13.18
C LYS A 34 -41.03 36.19 -12.65
N LYS A 35 -41.32 35.09 -13.37
CA LYS A 35 -42.33 34.10 -12.96
C LYS A 35 -41.88 33.23 -11.79
N ILE A 36 -40.57 32.96 -11.68
CA ILE A 36 -39.99 32.30 -10.50
C ILE A 36 -40.23 33.16 -9.25
N MET A 37 -39.91 34.47 -9.32
CA MET A 37 -40.10 35.37 -8.18
C MET A 37 -41.57 35.53 -7.78
N GLU A 38 -42.49 35.58 -8.74
CA GLU A 38 -43.93 35.59 -8.48
C GLU A 38 -44.38 34.30 -7.79
N LEU A 39 -43.90 33.13 -8.23
CA LEU A 39 -44.23 31.84 -7.62
C LEU A 39 -43.70 31.74 -6.19
N VAL A 40 -42.45 32.15 -5.95
CA VAL A 40 -41.85 32.16 -4.60
C VAL A 40 -42.62 33.10 -3.68
N ASN A 41 -42.98 34.30 -4.14
CA ASN A 41 -43.73 35.26 -3.31
C ASN A 41 -45.17 34.76 -3.02
N ARG A 42 -45.82 34.11 -3.99
CA ARG A 42 -47.16 33.52 -3.82
C ARG A 42 -47.16 32.41 -2.78
N TRP A 43 -46.15 31.54 -2.82
CA TRP A 43 -46.04 30.36 -1.94
C TRP A 43 -45.09 30.56 -0.76
N LYS A 44 -44.75 31.81 -0.40
CA LYS A 44 -43.71 32.14 0.61
C LYS A 44 -43.93 31.49 1.97
N ILE A 45 -45.18 31.37 2.42
CA ILE A 45 -45.52 30.73 3.70
C ILE A 45 -45.16 29.24 3.67
N HIS A 46 -45.41 28.56 2.55
CA HIS A 46 -45.06 27.16 2.37
C HIS A 46 -43.54 26.98 2.35
N PHE A 47 -42.80 27.84 1.64
CA PHE A 47 -41.33 27.78 1.66
C PHE A 47 -40.74 28.02 3.05
N ILE A 48 -41.29 28.96 3.83
CA ILE A 48 -40.88 29.21 5.22
C ILE A 48 -41.19 27.98 6.09
N ALA A 49 -42.40 27.43 6.00
CA ALA A 49 -42.79 26.24 6.76
C ALA A 49 -41.89 25.04 6.44
N ILE A 50 -41.63 24.80 5.16
CA ILE A 50 -40.75 23.72 4.68
C ILE A 50 -39.32 23.94 5.19
N THR A 51 -38.81 25.17 5.18
CA THR A 51 -37.48 25.49 5.72
C THR A 51 -37.38 25.13 7.20
N ILE A 52 -38.36 25.54 8.00
CA ILE A 52 -38.39 25.27 9.45
C ILE A 52 -38.48 23.76 9.71
N ILE A 53 -39.40 23.07 9.04
CA ILE A 53 -39.60 21.62 9.20
C ILE A 53 -38.32 20.87 8.82
N SER A 54 -37.72 21.20 7.67
CA SER A 54 -36.50 20.55 7.18
C SER A 54 -35.29 20.86 8.07
N ALA A 55 -35.23 22.04 8.68
CA ALA A 55 -34.21 22.36 9.68
C ALA A 55 -34.38 21.51 10.95
N VAL A 56 -35.60 21.36 11.47
CA VAL A 56 -35.89 20.51 12.63
C VAL A 56 -35.55 19.05 12.34
N ILE A 57 -35.95 18.54 11.17
CA ILE A 57 -35.60 17.19 10.71
C ILE A 57 -34.08 17.04 10.60
N GLY A 58 -33.38 18.00 10.00
CA GLY A 58 -31.93 17.98 9.88
C GLY A 58 -31.22 17.94 11.24
N VAL A 59 -31.70 18.72 12.21
CA VAL A 59 -31.17 18.70 13.59
C VAL A 59 -31.38 17.33 14.24
N PHE A 60 -32.58 16.75 14.11
CA PHE A 60 -32.90 15.42 14.63
C PHE A 60 -32.03 14.32 14.00
N ILE A 61 -31.89 14.31 12.67
CA ILE A 61 -31.03 13.37 11.96
C ILE A 61 -29.56 13.52 12.40
N SER A 62 -29.08 14.74 12.63
CA SER A 62 -27.70 14.98 13.09
C SER A 62 -27.46 14.69 14.59
N SER A 63 -28.51 14.27 15.30
CA SER A 63 -28.44 14.00 16.73
C SER A 63 -27.71 12.67 17.02
N PRO A 64 -27.10 12.52 18.21
CA PRO A 64 -26.45 11.26 18.61
C PRO A 64 -27.37 10.04 18.66
N VAL A 65 -28.69 10.26 18.63
CA VAL A 65 -29.70 9.18 18.60
C VAL A 65 -29.71 8.48 17.25
N VAL A 66 -29.46 9.22 16.16
CA VAL A 66 -29.49 8.70 14.79
C VAL A 66 -28.09 8.47 14.24
N ILE A 67 -27.17 9.41 14.44
CA ILE A 67 -25.80 9.34 13.95
C ILE A 67 -24.83 9.36 15.12
N THR A 68 -24.12 8.26 15.35
CA THR A 68 -23.13 8.20 16.42
C THR A 68 -22.00 9.20 16.18
N PRO A 69 -21.64 10.02 17.18
CA PRO A 69 -20.47 10.88 17.10
C PRO A 69 -19.19 10.07 16.89
N LYS A 70 -18.33 10.51 15.97
CA LYS A 70 -16.97 9.94 15.80
C LYS A 70 -15.91 10.99 16.07
N TYR A 71 -14.84 10.58 16.73
CA TYR A 71 -13.64 11.32 17.05
C TYR A 71 -12.54 10.94 16.07
N LYS A 72 -11.69 11.90 15.73
CA LYS A 72 -10.62 11.72 14.74
C LYS A 72 -9.27 11.77 15.42
N SER A 73 -8.41 10.82 15.13
CA SER A 73 -6.98 10.91 15.45
C SER A 73 -6.17 10.92 14.16
N THR A 74 -5.05 11.65 14.16
CA THR A 74 -4.20 11.84 12.98
C THR A 74 -2.72 11.71 13.34
N ALA A 75 -1.95 11.04 12.50
CA ALA A 75 -0.48 11.07 12.54
C ALA A 75 0.11 11.46 11.18
N ILE A 76 1.31 12.03 11.22
CA ILE A 76 2.11 12.36 10.03
C ILE A 76 3.44 11.60 10.14
N VAL A 77 3.77 10.85 9.09
CA VAL A 77 4.86 9.86 9.12
C VAL A 77 5.68 9.92 7.82
N TYR A 78 7.00 9.84 7.94
CA TYR A 78 7.91 9.67 6.80
C TYR A 78 8.43 8.23 6.71
N PRO A 79 8.63 7.72 5.48
CA PRO A 79 9.37 6.47 5.28
C PRO A 79 10.86 6.68 5.57
N VAL A 80 11.44 5.78 6.37
CA VAL A 80 12.88 5.73 6.66
C VAL A 80 13.39 4.31 6.49
N ASN A 81 14.68 4.14 6.14
CA ASN A 81 15.31 2.82 6.01
C ASN A 81 14.62 1.85 5.02
N ILE A 82 13.93 2.39 4.01
CA ILE A 82 13.21 1.64 2.97
C ILE A 82 13.89 1.88 1.62
N TYR A 83 14.02 0.83 0.83
CA TYR A 83 14.52 0.90 -0.55
C TYR A 83 13.35 0.67 -1.52
N THR A 84 13.30 1.47 -2.59
CA THR A 84 12.31 1.32 -3.65
C THR A 84 12.50 -0.01 -4.36
N TYR A 85 11.40 -0.64 -4.77
CA TYR A 85 11.45 -1.88 -5.55
C TYR A 85 11.61 -1.59 -7.04
N SER A 86 11.04 -0.48 -7.52
CA SER A 86 11.16 -0.05 -8.91
C SER A 86 11.32 1.47 -9.03
N LYS A 87 10.34 2.14 -9.64
CA LYS A 87 10.39 3.58 -9.99
C LYS A 87 9.54 4.44 -9.06
N GLU A 88 8.72 3.81 -8.23
CA GLU A 88 7.90 4.47 -7.22
C GLU A 88 8.77 5.17 -6.17
N SER A 89 8.21 6.21 -5.56
CA SER A 89 8.80 6.84 -4.37
C SER A 89 8.65 5.93 -3.14
N THR A 90 9.52 6.11 -2.15
CA THR A 90 9.41 5.41 -0.85
C THR A 90 8.09 5.71 -0.15
N THR A 91 7.52 6.89 -0.36
CA THR A 91 6.22 7.31 0.17
C THR A 91 5.06 6.60 -0.52
N GLU A 92 5.11 6.40 -1.83
CA GLU A 92 4.12 5.59 -2.56
C GLU A 92 4.19 4.12 -2.14
N GLN A 93 5.40 3.59 -1.98
CA GLN A 93 5.60 2.23 -1.47
C GLN A 93 5.04 2.08 -0.05
N MET A 94 5.29 3.06 0.82
CA MET A 94 4.71 3.12 2.16
C MET A 94 3.17 3.14 2.11
N LEU A 95 2.58 3.97 1.25
CA LEU A 95 1.14 4.04 1.05
C LEU A 95 0.54 2.70 0.60
N GLN A 96 1.22 1.97 -0.29
CA GLN A 96 0.78 0.64 -0.73
C GLN A 96 0.80 -0.37 0.43
N VAL A 97 1.84 -0.36 1.26
CA VAL A 97 1.93 -1.28 2.41
C VAL A 97 0.89 -0.95 3.46
N PHE A 98 0.69 0.34 3.79
CA PHE A 98 -0.35 0.77 4.71
C PHE A 98 -1.76 0.32 4.27
N ASN A 99 -2.05 0.39 2.98
CA ASN A 99 -3.34 0.00 2.42
C ASN A 99 -3.48 -1.51 2.15
N SER A 100 -2.45 -2.32 2.45
CA SER A 100 -2.48 -3.75 2.19
C SER A 100 -3.47 -4.50 3.10
N ASN A 101 -4.07 -5.57 2.58
CA ASN A 101 -4.98 -6.43 3.35
C ASN A 101 -4.30 -7.01 4.60
N ASP A 102 -3.00 -7.31 4.54
CA ASP A 102 -2.25 -7.80 5.70
C ASP A 102 -2.30 -6.84 6.90
N ILE A 103 -2.22 -5.52 6.66
CA ILE A 103 -2.34 -4.51 7.71
C ILE A 103 -3.79 -4.46 8.20
N LYS A 104 -4.78 -4.42 7.29
CA LYS A 104 -6.20 -4.39 7.65
C LYS A 104 -6.60 -5.62 8.48
N GLU A 105 -6.12 -6.82 8.13
CA GLU A 105 -6.36 -8.04 8.89
C GLU A 105 -5.69 -8.04 10.27
N LYS A 106 -4.47 -7.50 10.39
CA LYS A 106 -3.83 -7.30 11.70
C LYS A 106 -4.65 -6.35 12.57
N MET A 107 -5.15 -5.26 12.00
CA MET A 107 -6.04 -4.31 12.68
C MET A 107 -7.34 -4.97 13.13
N LEU A 108 -7.98 -5.76 12.24
CA LEU A 108 -9.18 -6.53 12.55
C LEU A 108 -8.99 -7.40 13.79
N LYS A 109 -7.86 -8.10 13.88
CA LYS A 109 -7.53 -8.99 15.00
C LYS A 109 -7.19 -8.19 16.26
N ALA A 110 -6.30 -7.20 16.16
CA ALA A 110 -5.78 -6.44 17.29
C ALA A 110 -6.86 -5.65 18.04
N PHE A 111 -7.80 -5.05 17.33
CA PHE A 111 -8.88 -4.24 17.91
C PHE A 111 -10.21 -4.99 17.99
N ASN A 112 -10.23 -6.27 17.60
CA ASN A 112 -11.45 -7.06 17.46
C ASN A 112 -12.54 -6.31 16.67
N LEU A 113 -12.16 -5.72 15.53
CA LEU A 113 -13.00 -4.78 14.79
C LEU A 113 -14.32 -5.40 14.33
N GLY A 114 -14.37 -6.72 14.12
CA GLY A 114 -15.62 -7.41 13.83
C GLY A 114 -16.67 -7.21 14.94
N LYS A 115 -16.27 -7.30 16.22
CA LYS A 115 -17.18 -7.02 17.34
C LYS A 115 -17.44 -5.53 17.49
N HIS A 116 -16.39 -4.72 17.37
CA HIS A 116 -16.47 -3.25 17.53
C HIS A 116 -17.44 -2.62 16.52
N TYR A 117 -17.37 -3.04 15.27
CA TYR A 117 -18.27 -2.63 14.18
C TYR A 117 -19.59 -3.42 14.14
N LYS A 118 -19.85 -4.29 15.13
CA LYS A 118 -21.08 -5.10 15.25
C LYS A 118 -21.36 -5.96 14.01
N LEU A 119 -20.30 -6.51 13.41
CA LEU A 119 -20.36 -7.40 12.25
C LEU A 119 -20.52 -8.86 12.68
N ASP A 120 -21.37 -9.61 11.98
CA ASP A 120 -21.55 -11.04 12.22
C ASP A 120 -20.45 -11.85 11.51
N ARG A 121 -19.62 -12.55 12.28
CA ARG A 121 -18.55 -13.41 11.75
C ARG A 121 -19.07 -14.64 10.99
N LYS A 122 -20.34 -15.01 11.16
CA LYS A 122 -20.97 -16.12 10.44
C LYS A 122 -21.46 -15.71 9.05
N ASP A 123 -21.53 -14.41 8.79
CA ASP A 123 -21.94 -13.89 7.48
C ASP A 123 -20.87 -14.23 6.42
N PRO A 124 -21.24 -14.89 5.30
CA PRO A 124 -20.33 -15.14 4.19
C PRO A 124 -19.66 -13.87 3.63
N GLN A 125 -20.29 -12.71 3.77
CA GLN A 125 -19.81 -11.40 3.32
C GLN A 125 -19.10 -10.60 4.43
N PHE A 126 -18.86 -11.20 5.60
CA PHE A 126 -18.22 -10.55 6.75
C PHE A 126 -16.98 -9.73 6.37
N TYR A 127 -16.09 -10.30 5.56
CA TYR A 127 -14.84 -9.64 5.19
C TYR A 127 -15.06 -8.40 4.31
N THR A 128 -16.02 -8.46 3.38
CA THR A 128 -16.41 -7.31 2.56
C THR A 128 -16.99 -6.19 3.41
N TYR A 129 -17.88 -6.50 4.35
CA TYR A 129 -18.43 -5.51 5.27
C TYR A 129 -17.37 -4.92 6.19
N PHE A 130 -16.45 -5.75 6.68
CA PHE A 130 -15.30 -5.29 7.45
C PHE A 130 -14.45 -4.29 6.66
N LEU A 131 -14.05 -4.64 5.43
CA LEU A 131 -13.23 -3.76 4.61
C LEU A 131 -13.92 -2.43 4.33
N ASN A 132 -15.21 -2.46 4.00
CA ASN A 132 -16.00 -1.24 3.78
C ASN A 132 -16.05 -0.36 5.03
N GLU A 133 -16.34 -0.93 6.21
CA GLU A 133 -16.40 -0.14 7.44
C GLU A 133 -15.01 0.36 7.86
N TYR A 134 -13.96 -0.42 7.65
CA TYR A 134 -12.58 -0.01 7.88
C TYR A 134 -12.21 1.16 6.97
N ASP A 135 -12.46 1.06 5.66
CA ASP A 135 -12.09 2.08 4.67
C ASP A 135 -12.93 3.37 4.81
N ASN A 136 -14.14 3.28 5.37
CA ASN A 136 -14.94 4.45 5.75
C ASN A 136 -14.36 5.21 6.96
N ASN A 137 -13.65 4.50 7.84
CA ASN A 137 -13.15 5.04 9.10
C ASN A 137 -11.65 5.34 9.06
N VAL A 138 -10.89 4.71 8.18
CA VAL A 138 -9.44 4.85 8.06
C VAL A 138 -9.10 5.45 6.70
N SER A 139 -8.45 6.60 6.72
CA SER A 139 -7.97 7.29 5.52
C SER A 139 -6.48 7.49 5.62
N ILE A 140 -5.75 7.00 4.61
CA ILE A 140 -4.29 7.11 4.53
C ILE A 140 -3.96 7.75 3.20
N SER A 141 -3.27 8.88 3.23
CA SER A 141 -2.98 9.66 2.03
C SER A 141 -1.60 10.27 2.07
N LYS A 142 -0.98 10.42 0.89
CA LYS A 142 0.24 11.19 0.73
C LYS A 142 -0.04 12.69 0.89
N THR A 143 0.84 13.38 1.58
CA THR A 143 0.84 14.85 1.73
C THR A 143 1.70 15.51 0.65
N GLU A 144 1.61 16.83 0.53
CA GLU A 144 2.44 17.62 -0.39
C GLU A 144 3.94 17.59 -0.05
N TYR A 145 4.31 17.17 1.17
CA TYR A 145 5.70 17.15 1.65
C TYR A 145 6.34 15.76 1.59
N GLU A 146 5.85 14.85 0.75
CA GLU A 146 6.31 13.45 0.66
C GLU A 146 6.17 12.66 1.98
N SER A 147 5.36 13.14 2.93
CA SER A 147 4.95 12.38 4.11
C SER A 147 3.61 11.67 3.87
N VAL A 148 3.27 10.72 4.73
CA VAL A 148 1.96 10.06 4.77
C VAL A 148 1.18 10.55 5.98
N GLU A 149 -0.05 10.99 5.75
CA GLU A 149 -1.02 11.32 6.77
C GLU A 149 -1.97 10.13 6.97
N ILE A 150 -2.10 9.70 8.23
CA ILE A 150 -2.99 8.60 8.65
C ILE A 150 -4.09 9.22 9.50
N LYS A 151 -5.35 9.03 9.12
CA LYS A 151 -6.54 9.49 9.86
C LYS A 151 -7.41 8.30 10.21
N VAL A 152 -7.81 8.22 11.48
CA VAL A 152 -8.78 7.22 11.94
C VAL A 152 -9.94 7.92 12.63
N LEU A 153 -11.16 7.52 12.28
CA LEU A 153 -12.41 7.91 12.92
C LEU A 153 -12.94 6.75 13.77
N ASP A 154 -13.25 7.02 15.04
CA ASP A 154 -13.88 6.04 15.93
C ASP A 154 -14.86 6.70 16.91
N GLU A 155 -15.83 5.95 17.42
CA GLU A 155 -16.74 6.43 18.46
C GLU A 155 -16.01 6.72 19.79
N ASN A 156 -14.89 6.03 20.04
CA ASN A 156 -14.02 6.25 21.19
C ASN A 156 -12.70 6.92 20.76
N PRO A 157 -12.36 8.12 21.29
CA PRO A 157 -11.16 8.85 20.89
C PRO A 157 -9.86 8.08 21.18
N ASN A 158 -9.82 7.25 22.23
CA ASN A 158 -8.65 6.44 22.56
C ASN A 158 -8.47 5.28 21.57
N ILE A 159 -9.57 4.68 21.09
CA ILE A 159 -9.50 3.63 20.07
C ILE A 159 -8.98 4.22 18.77
N ALA A 160 -9.49 5.39 18.34
CA ALA A 160 -8.97 6.08 17.15
C ALA A 160 -7.46 6.34 17.25
N CYS A 161 -7.00 6.85 18.39
CA CYS A 161 -5.57 7.12 18.64
C CYS A 161 -4.74 5.84 18.56
N ASN A 162 -5.12 4.81 19.33
CA ASN A 162 -4.40 3.54 19.37
C ASN A 162 -4.39 2.84 18.01
N MET A 163 -5.45 3.00 17.21
CA MET A 163 -5.50 2.45 15.86
C MET A 163 -4.47 3.10 14.94
N VAL A 164 -4.30 4.44 14.99
CA VAL A 164 -3.25 5.13 14.22
C VAL A 164 -1.86 4.63 14.63
N ASP A 165 -1.56 4.55 15.92
CA ASP A 165 -0.28 4.02 16.42
C ASP A 165 -0.03 2.58 15.97
N SER A 166 -1.07 1.76 15.98
CA SER A 166 -0.98 0.35 15.59
C SER A 166 -0.77 0.18 14.09
N ILE A 167 -1.37 1.02 13.24
CA ILE A 167 -1.12 1.00 11.79
C ILE A 167 0.37 1.24 11.51
N ILE A 168 0.97 2.23 12.17
CA ILE A 168 2.41 2.56 12.06
C ILE A 168 3.26 1.38 12.54
N THR A 169 2.92 0.82 13.70
CA THR A 169 3.61 -0.35 14.26
C THR A 169 3.54 -1.56 13.33
N PHE A 170 2.37 -1.85 12.76
CA PHE A 170 2.18 -2.98 11.86
C PHE A 170 2.89 -2.79 10.53
N PHE A 171 2.99 -1.55 10.05
CA PHE A 171 3.82 -1.20 8.92
C PHE A 171 5.30 -1.51 9.18
N ASP A 172 5.86 -1.02 10.29
CA ASP A 172 7.26 -1.29 10.66
C ASP A 172 7.55 -2.79 10.73
N GLN A 173 6.67 -3.55 11.39
CA GLN A 173 6.76 -5.01 11.44
C GLN A 173 6.69 -5.66 10.06
N LYS A 174 5.82 -5.16 9.18
CA LYS A 174 5.64 -5.70 7.82
C LYS A 174 6.89 -5.47 6.98
N ILE A 175 7.46 -4.26 7.01
CA ILE A 175 8.71 -3.96 6.29
C ILE A 175 9.88 -4.76 6.86
N ALA A 176 10.00 -4.84 8.20
CA ALA A 176 11.02 -5.65 8.85
C ALA A 176 10.97 -7.12 8.39
N PHE A 177 9.77 -7.70 8.33
CA PHE A 177 9.54 -9.05 7.85
C PHE A 177 9.98 -9.22 6.38
N LEU A 178 9.58 -8.30 5.50
CA LEU A 178 9.93 -8.36 4.08
C LEU A 178 11.46 -8.26 3.86
N HIS A 179 12.12 -7.36 4.58
CA HIS A 179 13.59 -7.25 4.54
C HIS A 179 14.26 -8.52 5.06
N LYS A 180 13.82 -9.06 6.20
CA LYS A 180 14.38 -10.32 6.74
C LYS A 180 14.20 -11.48 5.77
N ARG A 181 13.05 -11.60 5.11
CA ARG A 181 12.82 -12.63 4.10
C ARG A 181 13.80 -12.51 2.93
N LYS A 182 13.96 -11.30 2.38
CA LYS A 182 14.93 -11.03 1.29
C LYS A 182 16.37 -11.35 1.73
N GLN A 183 16.76 -10.94 2.93
CA GLN A 183 18.14 -11.18 3.41
C GLN A 183 18.41 -12.65 3.69
N MET A 184 17.40 -13.43 4.10
CA MET A 184 17.54 -14.88 4.24
C MET A 184 17.91 -15.55 2.90
N GLU A 185 17.29 -15.14 1.80
CA GLU A 185 17.64 -15.65 0.46
C GLU A 185 19.10 -15.31 0.12
N GLN A 186 19.55 -14.08 0.40
CA GLN A 186 20.94 -13.68 0.17
C GLN A 186 21.94 -14.47 1.03
N ILE A 187 21.63 -14.70 2.31
CA ILE A 187 22.44 -15.54 3.21
C ILE A 187 22.63 -16.94 2.63
N GLN A 188 21.54 -17.55 2.15
CA GLN A 188 21.60 -18.88 1.54
C GLN A 188 22.46 -18.90 0.27
N ILE A 189 22.30 -17.90 -0.60
CA ILE A 189 23.07 -17.78 -1.85
C ILE A 189 24.57 -17.66 -1.53
N TYR A 190 24.97 -16.68 -0.71
CA TYR A 190 26.39 -16.47 -0.41
C TYR A 190 27.02 -17.62 0.38
N ASN A 191 26.28 -18.26 1.28
CA ASN A 191 26.76 -19.45 1.95
C ASN A 191 27.03 -20.59 0.96
N ASN A 192 26.12 -20.83 0.02
CA ASN A 192 26.29 -21.88 -0.99
C ASN A 192 27.48 -21.60 -1.91
N GLU A 193 27.65 -20.36 -2.37
CA GLU A 193 28.80 -19.95 -3.19
C GLU A 193 30.12 -20.05 -2.42
N MET A 194 30.13 -19.62 -1.15
CA MET A 194 31.28 -19.75 -0.27
C MET A 194 31.68 -21.22 -0.08
N GLN A 195 30.73 -22.12 0.15
CA GLN A 195 31.01 -23.56 0.28
C GLN A 195 31.54 -24.20 -1.01
N LYS A 196 31.04 -23.77 -2.18
CA LYS A 196 31.58 -24.23 -3.47
C LYS A 196 33.04 -23.79 -3.63
N LYS A 197 33.33 -22.51 -3.37
CA LYS A 197 34.68 -21.96 -3.47
C LYS A 197 35.64 -22.56 -2.44
N HIS A 198 35.17 -22.89 -1.25
CA HIS A 198 35.96 -23.62 -0.26
C HIS A 198 36.41 -24.99 -0.79
N ARG A 199 35.48 -25.79 -1.34
CA ARG A 199 35.83 -27.11 -1.91
C ARG A 199 36.78 -27.01 -3.10
N GLU A 200 36.63 -25.96 -3.91
CA GLU A 200 37.54 -25.66 -5.02
C GLU A 200 38.95 -25.33 -4.52
N LEU A 201 39.06 -24.53 -3.44
CA LEU A 201 40.34 -24.29 -2.76
C LEU A 201 40.95 -25.56 -2.20
N ASP A 202 40.17 -26.39 -1.50
CA ASP A 202 40.66 -27.66 -0.93
C ASP A 202 41.26 -28.57 -2.03
N SER A 203 40.61 -28.60 -3.19
CA SER A 203 41.06 -29.38 -4.35
C SER A 203 42.34 -28.81 -4.95
N LEU A 204 42.41 -27.49 -5.17
CA LEU A 204 43.61 -26.81 -5.68
C LEU A 204 44.79 -26.93 -4.72
N GLU A 205 44.56 -26.78 -3.42
CA GLU A 205 45.58 -26.93 -2.39
C GLU A 205 46.13 -28.37 -2.34
N THR A 206 45.26 -29.37 -2.55
CA THR A 206 45.69 -30.78 -2.68
C THR A 206 46.64 -30.97 -3.88
N VAL A 207 46.27 -30.46 -5.06
CA VAL A 207 47.10 -30.53 -6.27
C VAL A 207 48.42 -29.78 -6.07
N MET A 208 48.37 -28.58 -5.52
CA MET A 208 49.56 -27.76 -5.25
C MET A 208 50.51 -28.43 -4.25
N ASN A 209 49.96 -29.09 -3.22
CA ASN A 209 50.77 -29.84 -2.25
C ASN A 209 51.41 -31.08 -2.88
N GLU A 210 50.72 -31.78 -3.76
CA GLU A 210 51.30 -32.88 -4.53
C GLU A 210 52.47 -32.37 -5.41
N LEU A 211 52.29 -31.25 -6.10
CA LEU A 211 53.33 -30.65 -6.93
C LEU A 211 54.57 -30.24 -6.12
N ARG A 212 54.37 -29.71 -4.91
CA ARG A 212 55.44 -29.37 -3.99
C ARG A 212 56.17 -30.60 -3.46
N GLN A 213 55.43 -31.62 -3.02
CA GLN A 213 56.01 -32.78 -2.34
C GLN A 213 56.68 -33.76 -3.32
N LYS A 214 56.04 -34.06 -4.46
CA LYS A 214 56.56 -35.04 -5.42
C LYS A 214 57.62 -34.46 -6.36
N TYR A 215 57.43 -33.21 -6.79
CA TYR A 215 58.25 -32.61 -7.85
C TYR A 215 59.13 -31.45 -7.34
N GLY A 216 59.01 -31.05 -6.08
CA GLY A 216 59.82 -29.99 -5.48
C GLY A 216 59.49 -28.58 -5.97
N ILE A 217 58.37 -28.39 -6.67
CA ILE A 217 58.00 -27.10 -7.26
C ILE A 217 57.26 -26.26 -6.21
N MET A 218 57.90 -25.19 -5.75
CA MET A 218 57.41 -24.27 -4.71
C MET A 218 57.30 -22.84 -5.19
N ASN A 219 58.11 -22.46 -6.18
CA ASN A 219 58.06 -21.17 -6.83
C ASN A 219 58.65 -21.32 -8.22
N TYR A 220 57.78 -21.55 -9.21
CA TYR A 220 58.20 -21.80 -10.58
C TYR A 220 59.13 -20.71 -11.14
N SER A 221 58.78 -19.43 -10.96
CA SER A 221 59.54 -18.31 -11.54
C SER A 221 60.96 -18.19 -10.97
N ILE A 222 61.14 -18.40 -9.66
CA ILE A 222 62.47 -18.38 -9.03
C ILE A 222 63.23 -19.67 -9.36
N GLN A 223 62.59 -20.83 -9.23
CA GLN A 223 63.26 -22.12 -9.35
C GLN A 223 63.70 -22.42 -10.78
N VAL A 224 62.98 -21.97 -11.81
CA VAL A 224 63.40 -22.17 -13.22
C VAL A 224 64.74 -21.52 -13.50
N ASN A 225 64.97 -20.29 -13.03
CA ASN A 225 66.22 -19.58 -13.24
C ASN A 225 67.40 -20.28 -12.56
N GLU A 226 67.22 -20.68 -11.30
CA GLU A 226 68.28 -21.34 -10.53
C GLU A 226 68.53 -22.78 -11.00
N ALA A 227 67.49 -23.53 -11.32
CA ALA A 227 67.60 -24.88 -11.87
C ALA A 227 68.29 -24.88 -13.25
N THR A 228 68.01 -23.87 -14.10
CA THR A 228 68.68 -23.72 -15.40
C THR A 228 70.18 -23.51 -15.23
N LYS A 229 70.59 -22.59 -14.35
CA LYS A 229 72.02 -22.35 -14.06
C LYS A 229 72.70 -23.59 -13.51
N GLY A 230 72.08 -24.25 -12.52
CA GLY A 230 72.63 -25.45 -11.91
C GLY A 230 72.75 -26.61 -12.91
N ASN A 231 71.78 -26.77 -13.81
CA ASN A 231 71.81 -27.77 -14.88
C ASN A 231 72.99 -27.54 -15.84
N LEU A 232 73.28 -26.29 -16.21
CA LEU A 232 74.44 -25.95 -17.05
C LEU A 232 75.79 -26.24 -16.38
N THR A 233 75.85 -26.17 -15.05
CA THR A 233 77.06 -26.51 -14.27
C THR A 233 77.21 -28.00 -13.95
N GLY A 234 76.27 -28.85 -14.40
CA GLY A 234 76.32 -30.30 -14.18
C GLY A 234 75.85 -30.76 -12.79
N ASN A 235 75.11 -29.93 -12.04
CA ASN A 235 74.54 -30.33 -10.75
C ASN A 235 73.33 -31.26 -10.97
N ASN A 236 73.43 -32.51 -10.49
CA ASN A 236 72.40 -33.54 -10.69
C ASN A 236 71.04 -33.16 -10.06
N ALA A 237 71.02 -32.57 -8.87
CA ALA A 237 69.78 -32.14 -8.22
C ALA A 237 69.11 -30.98 -8.98
N ALA A 238 69.91 -30.04 -9.51
CA ALA A 238 69.42 -28.96 -10.34
C ALA A 238 68.87 -29.47 -11.69
N LYS A 239 69.51 -30.50 -12.27
CA LYS A 239 69.06 -31.16 -13.49
C LYS A 239 67.72 -31.88 -13.31
N GLU A 240 67.54 -32.57 -12.18
CA GLU A 240 66.27 -33.22 -11.82
C GLU A 240 65.15 -32.20 -11.61
N LEU A 241 65.41 -31.15 -10.81
CA LEU A 241 64.45 -30.07 -10.61
C LEU A 241 64.10 -29.35 -11.92
N PHE A 242 65.10 -29.09 -12.78
CA PHE A 242 64.86 -28.47 -14.10
C PHE A 242 63.92 -29.32 -14.95
N LYS A 243 64.11 -30.65 -14.99
CA LYS A 243 63.22 -31.57 -15.69
C LYS A 243 61.80 -31.54 -15.11
N ASN A 244 61.66 -31.62 -13.78
CA ASN A 244 60.37 -31.55 -13.10
C ASN A 244 59.64 -30.23 -13.40
N LEU A 245 60.35 -29.10 -13.42
CA LEU A 245 59.80 -27.79 -13.77
C LEU A 245 59.38 -27.74 -15.24
N GLN A 246 60.14 -28.36 -16.15
CA GLN A 246 59.77 -28.43 -17.56
C GLN A 246 58.50 -29.26 -17.79
N GLU A 247 58.32 -30.35 -17.04
CA GLU A 247 57.18 -31.26 -17.18
C GLU A 247 55.93 -30.76 -16.44
N HIS A 248 56.07 -30.15 -15.26
CA HIS A 248 54.95 -29.83 -14.37
C HIS A 248 54.81 -28.35 -13.99
N GLY A 249 55.75 -27.50 -14.42
CA GLY A 249 55.78 -26.09 -14.03
C GLY A 249 54.62 -25.25 -14.57
N GLY A 250 54.13 -25.56 -15.77
CA GLY A 250 52.94 -24.92 -16.33
C GLY A 250 51.68 -25.22 -15.51
N ASP A 251 51.53 -26.46 -15.05
CA ASP A 251 50.43 -26.85 -14.16
C ASP A 251 50.54 -26.17 -12.79
N TYR A 252 51.74 -26.09 -12.23
CA TYR A 252 51.98 -25.35 -11.00
C TYR A 252 51.55 -23.89 -11.13
N GLN A 253 52.05 -23.18 -12.15
CA GLN A 253 51.78 -21.77 -12.35
C GLN A 253 50.28 -21.49 -12.56
N ARG A 254 49.59 -22.37 -13.30
CA ARG A 254 48.14 -22.28 -13.50
C ARG A 254 47.38 -22.47 -12.18
N ASN A 255 47.66 -23.53 -11.44
CA ASN A 255 46.95 -23.84 -10.20
C ASN A 255 47.25 -22.81 -9.09
N ASP A 256 48.47 -22.28 -9.02
CA ASP A 256 48.83 -21.18 -8.12
C ASP A 256 47.98 -19.93 -8.40
N SER A 257 47.90 -19.54 -9.68
CA SER A 257 47.08 -18.41 -10.12
C SER A 257 45.60 -18.63 -9.79
N LEU A 258 45.06 -19.81 -10.10
CA LEU A 258 43.67 -20.17 -9.78
C LEU A 258 43.40 -20.11 -8.28
N THR A 259 44.32 -20.64 -7.46
CA THR A 259 44.19 -20.61 -5.99
C THR A 259 44.04 -19.19 -5.49
N TRP A 260 44.82 -18.25 -6.02
CA TRP A 260 44.71 -16.84 -5.66
C TRP A 260 43.33 -16.25 -6.02
N TYR A 261 42.84 -16.49 -7.24
CA TYR A 261 41.55 -15.98 -7.68
C TYR A 261 40.38 -16.58 -6.89
N VAL A 262 40.37 -17.91 -6.71
CA VAL A 262 39.31 -18.59 -5.95
C VAL A 262 39.31 -18.14 -4.49
N ARG A 263 40.48 -17.92 -3.89
CA ARG A 263 40.59 -17.40 -2.51
C ARG A 263 40.01 -16.00 -2.39
N ARG A 264 40.30 -15.14 -3.36
CA ARG A 264 39.72 -13.79 -3.40
C ARG A 264 38.19 -13.84 -3.50
N ASP A 265 37.66 -14.69 -4.37
CA ASP A 265 36.20 -14.84 -4.55
C ASP A 265 35.53 -15.43 -3.30
N PHE A 266 36.18 -16.40 -2.62
CA PHE A 266 35.73 -16.92 -1.33
C PHE A 266 35.61 -15.80 -0.29
N LEU A 267 36.64 -14.97 -0.15
CA LEU A 267 36.65 -13.85 0.81
C LEU A 267 35.58 -12.80 0.49
N LEU A 268 35.36 -12.50 -0.79
CA LEU A 268 34.29 -11.60 -1.21
C LEU A 268 32.90 -12.16 -0.86
N ASN A 269 32.65 -13.45 -1.12
CA ASN A 269 31.39 -14.10 -0.76
C ASN A 269 31.19 -14.14 0.77
N LYS A 270 32.25 -14.40 1.53
CA LYS A 270 32.22 -14.35 3.00
C LYS A 270 31.83 -12.96 3.50
N TYR A 271 32.45 -11.90 2.96
CA TYR A 271 32.11 -10.52 3.31
C TYR A 271 30.64 -10.20 3.02
N ASN A 272 30.13 -10.58 1.85
CA ASN A 272 28.73 -10.36 1.48
C ASN A 272 27.76 -11.19 2.34
N TYR A 273 28.13 -12.42 2.70
CA TYR A 273 27.39 -13.24 3.66
C TYR A 273 27.29 -12.53 5.02
N GLU A 274 28.39 -12.00 5.55
CA GLU A 274 28.41 -11.29 6.83
C GLU A 274 27.54 -10.02 6.81
N ILE A 275 27.55 -9.27 5.70
CA ILE A 275 26.63 -8.14 5.49
C ILE A 275 25.17 -8.63 5.51
N ALA A 276 24.84 -9.68 4.74
CA ALA A 276 23.47 -10.19 4.67
C ALA A 276 22.98 -10.68 6.05
N VAL A 277 23.85 -11.32 6.83
CA VAL A 277 23.56 -11.71 8.22
C VAL A 277 23.33 -10.49 9.12
N LYS A 278 24.16 -9.45 9.02
CA LYS A 278 23.97 -8.19 9.75
C LYS A 278 22.62 -7.55 9.40
N GLU A 279 22.31 -7.47 8.11
CA GLU A 279 21.06 -6.90 7.61
C GLU A 279 19.82 -7.73 8.01
N TYR A 280 19.95 -9.06 8.11
CA TYR A 280 18.89 -9.94 8.62
C TYR A 280 18.63 -9.74 10.12
N LYS A 281 19.70 -9.56 10.91
CA LYS A 281 19.61 -9.43 12.38
C LYS A 281 19.20 -8.03 12.85
N LYS A 282 19.28 -7.01 12.01
CA LYS A 282 18.99 -5.63 12.40
C LYS A 282 17.56 -5.48 12.93
N ASN A 283 17.41 -4.57 13.89
CA ASN A 283 16.12 -4.15 14.44
C ASN A 283 16.08 -2.62 14.46
N ILE A 284 15.41 -2.03 13.47
CA ILE A 284 15.35 -0.59 13.23
C ILE A 284 13.94 -0.20 12.81
N SER A 285 13.57 1.07 13.00
CA SER A 285 12.30 1.62 12.55
C SER A 285 12.29 1.83 11.04
N TYR A 286 11.11 1.72 10.44
CA TYR A 286 10.88 1.98 9.02
C TYR A 286 9.97 3.19 8.78
N SER A 287 9.45 3.74 9.87
CA SER A 287 8.63 4.94 9.91
C SER A 287 9.23 5.93 10.90
N GLN A 288 9.18 7.21 10.53
CA GLN A 288 9.53 8.31 11.42
C GLN A 288 8.30 9.17 11.65
N ILE A 289 7.82 9.20 12.89
CA ILE A 289 6.63 9.94 13.29
C ILE A 289 7.02 11.40 13.53
N ILE A 290 6.40 12.31 12.78
CA ILE A 290 6.59 13.77 12.93
C ILE A 290 5.51 14.37 13.82
N SER A 291 4.28 13.89 13.65
CA SER A 291 3.14 14.25 14.47
C SER A 291 2.54 12.98 15.05
N ASN A 292 2.60 12.85 16.36
CA ASN A 292 2.00 11.71 17.05
C ASN A 292 0.46 11.80 17.00
N PRO A 293 -0.25 10.66 16.94
CA PRO A 293 -1.67 10.66 17.16
C PRO A 293 -2.00 11.06 18.59
N TYR A 294 -3.18 11.64 18.76
CA TYR A 294 -3.72 11.99 20.07
C TYR A 294 -5.22 11.70 20.12
N PRO A 295 -5.78 11.35 21.29
CA PRO A 295 -7.21 11.25 21.47
C PRO A 295 -7.84 12.63 21.36
N ALA A 296 -8.78 12.82 20.44
CA ALA A 296 -9.43 14.12 20.25
C ALA A 296 -10.48 14.41 21.32
N ASP A 297 -10.47 15.63 21.85
CA ASP A 297 -11.46 16.09 22.84
C ASP A 297 -12.80 16.49 22.21
N LYS A 298 -12.80 16.72 20.90
CA LYS A 298 -13.96 17.16 20.13
C LYS A 298 -14.29 16.17 19.02
N LYS A 299 -15.58 15.81 18.92
CA LYS A 299 -16.08 15.01 17.81
C LYS A 299 -15.80 15.67 16.46
N SER A 300 -15.42 14.88 15.48
CA SER A 300 -15.17 15.30 14.10
C SER A 300 -16.35 15.02 13.17
N TYR A 301 -17.18 14.02 13.50
CA TYR A 301 -18.37 13.66 12.73
C TYR A 301 -19.59 13.45 13.66
N PRO A 302 -20.82 13.78 13.23
CA PRO A 302 -21.14 14.56 12.03
C PRO A 302 -20.93 16.07 12.22
N VAL A 303 -20.63 16.77 11.12
CA VAL A 303 -20.63 18.24 11.08
C VAL A 303 -22.08 18.72 11.00
N ARG A 304 -22.73 18.89 12.18
CA ARG A 304 -24.19 19.07 12.30
C ARG A 304 -24.77 20.16 11.39
N TRP A 305 -24.13 21.33 11.33
CA TRP A 305 -24.65 22.44 10.52
C TRP A 305 -24.66 22.12 9.02
N VAL A 306 -23.71 21.32 8.53
CA VAL A 306 -23.63 20.91 7.12
C VAL A 306 -24.83 20.01 6.79
N ILE A 307 -25.14 19.05 7.66
CA ILE A 307 -26.31 18.17 7.48
C ILE A 307 -27.59 19.01 7.42
N VAL A 308 -27.77 19.95 8.36
CA VAL A 308 -28.94 20.83 8.39
C VAL A 308 -29.04 21.66 7.10
N ALA A 309 -27.94 22.30 6.68
CA ALA A 309 -27.91 23.12 5.47
C ALA A 309 -28.26 22.30 4.21
N ILE A 310 -27.67 21.11 4.04
CA ILE A 310 -27.96 20.22 2.90
C ILE A 310 -29.42 19.77 2.93
N THR A 311 -29.95 19.42 4.10
CA THR A 311 -31.36 18.98 4.26
C THR A 311 -32.32 20.10 3.84
N VAL A 312 -32.06 21.33 4.29
CA VAL A 312 -32.86 22.51 3.94
C VAL A 312 -32.77 22.81 2.44
N ILE A 313 -31.56 22.85 1.87
CA ILE A 313 -31.36 23.14 0.43
C ILE A 313 -32.06 22.09 -0.44
N THR A 314 -31.87 20.80 -0.13
CA THR A 314 -32.48 19.70 -0.88
C THR A 314 -34.00 19.77 -0.80
N SER A 315 -34.54 20.03 0.39
CA SER A 315 -35.98 20.19 0.60
C SER A 315 -36.54 21.40 -0.15
N LEU A 316 -35.82 22.52 -0.19
CA LEU A 316 -36.23 23.73 -0.90
C LEU A 316 -36.25 23.49 -2.40
N ILE A 317 -35.20 22.90 -2.97
CA ILE A 317 -35.15 22.55 -4.39
C ILE A 317 -36.30 21.60 -4.74
N PHE A 318 -36.49 20.53 -3.97
CA PHE A 318 -37.58 19.59 -4.22
C PHE A 318 -38.95 20.25 -4.12
N SER A 319 -39.18 21.08 -3.09
CA SER A 319 -40.43 21.82 -2.94
C SER A 319 -40.68 22.79 -4.08
N SER A 320 -39.65 23.44 -4.62
CA SER A 320 -39.80 24.37 -5.74
C SER A 320 -40.33 23.66 -7.00
N ILE A 321 -39.84 22.45 -7.27
CA ILE A 321 -40.29 21.63 -8.40
C ILE A 321 -41.75 21.18 -8.18
N VAL A 322 -42.07 20.68 -6.99
CA VAL A 322 -43.42 20.22 -6.65
C VAL A 322 -44.44 21.36 -6.71
N ILE A 323 -44.12 22.52 -6.14
CA ILE A 323 -44.99 23.70 -6.15
C ILE A 323 -45.16 24.23 -7.58
N ALA A 324 -44.09 24.27 -8.39
CA ALA A 324 -44.19 24.66 -9.79
C ALA A 324 -45.16 23.74 -10.57
N PHE A 325 -45.09 22.43 -10.32
CA PHE A 325 -46.01 21.48 -10.93
C PHE A 325 -47.46 21.69 -10.48
N ILE A 326 -47.70 21.91 -9.19
CA ILE A 326 -49.05 22.17 -8.63
C ILE A 326 -49.63 23.48 -9.20
N ASP A 327 -48.84 24.56 -9.22
CA ASP A 327 -49.25 25.87 -9.75
C ASP A 327 -49.58 25.78 -11.25
N SER A 328 -48.82 24.98 -12.01
CA SER A 328 -49.08 24.75 -13.44
C SER A 328 -50.41 24.04 -13.72
N LYS A 329 -50.88 23.21 -12.79
CA LYS A 329 -52.19 22.54 -12.88
C LYS A 329 -53.33 23.46 -12.46
N GLN A 330 -53.14 24.26 -11.42
CA GLN A 330 -54.15 25.21 -10.94
C GLN A 330 -54.45 26.34 -11.92
N LYS A 331 -53.49 26.74 -12.78
CA LYS A 331 -53.73 27.74 -13.83
C LYS A 331 -54.46 27.21 -15.08
N LYS A 332 -54.68 25.90 -15.16
CA LYS A 332 -55.37 25.24 -16.29
C LYS A 332 -56.79 24.78 -15.97
N ALA A 333 -57.17 24.82 -14.69
CA ALA A 333 -58.55 24.74 -14.24
C ALA A 333 -59.07 26.16 -14.05
#